data_AF-A0A183EU88-F1
#
_entry.id   AF-A0A183EU88-F1
#
_cell.length_a   1.000
_cell.length_b   1.000
_cell.length_c   1.000
_cell.angle_alpha   90.00
_cell.angle_beta   90.00
_cell.angle_gamma   90.00
#
_symmetry.space_group_name_H-M   'P 1'
#
loop_
_entity.id
_entity.type
_entity.pdbx_description
1 polymer ?
#
loop_
_entity_poly.entity_id
_entity_poly.type
_entity_poly.pdbx_seq_one_letter_code
_entity_poly.pdbx_strand_id
1 'polypeptide(L)'
;LLDYERDCLKMPTYSKHIDDIEVAILSKQIDVFISYRRSTGNQLASLIKVLLQLRGYKVFIDVDKLYAGKFDSSLLKNIQAAKHFILVLTPNSLDRLLNDHNCEDWIHKEVFLAL
;
A
#
# COMPACT_ATOMS: atom_id res chain seq x y z
N LEU A 1 -14.52 -18.83 -5.28
CA LEU A 1 -14.82 -17.53 -4.65
C LEU A 1 -14.47 -17.50 -3.17
N LEU A 2 -14.86 -18.49 -2.35
CA LEU A 2 -14.51 -18.56 -0.91
C LEU A 2 -13.08 -19.07 -0.59
N ASP A 3 -12.32 -19.51 -1.59
CA ASP A 3 -10.94 -20.00 -1.40
C ASP A 3 -9.86 -18.99 -1.82
N TYR A 4 -10.23 -17.91 -2.52
CA TYR A 4 -9.30 -16.90 -3.01
C TYR A 4 -8.82 -15.96 -1.90
N GLU A 5 -9.70 -15.64 -0.94
CA GLU A 5 -9.41 -14.72 0.15
C GLU A 5 -8.44 -15.31 1.20
N ARG A 6 -8.27 -16.64 1.23
CA ARG A 6 -7.56 -17.31 2.33
C ARG A 6 -6.03 -17.32 2.20
N ASP A 7 -5.46 -17.15 1.01
CA ASP A 7 -4.00 -17.19 0.83
C ASP A 7 -3.30 -15.84 0.95
N CYS A 8 -3.92 -14.70 0.59
CA CYS A 8 -3.35 -13.37 0.90
C CYS A 8 -3.24 -13.15 2.44
N LEU A 9 -4.08 -13.84 3.22
CA LEU A 9 -4.27 -13.65 4.67
C LEU A 9 -3.42 -14.56 5.57
N LYS A 10 -2.43 -15.29 5.05
CA LYS A 10 -1.42 -15.96 5.91
C LYS A 10 -0.46 -14.93 6.51
N MET A 11 -1.03 -14.03 7.30
CA MET A 11 -0.30 -13.09 8.15
C MET A 11 0.28 -13.87 9.33
N PRO A 12 1.57 -13.69 9.67
CA PRO A 12 2.11 -14.28 10.87
C PRO A 12 1.31 -13.76 12.07
N THR A 13 0.86 -14.66 12.96
CA THR A 13 0.33 -14.28 14.26
C THR A 13 1.47 -13.71 15.10
N TYR A 14 1.71 -12.41 14.95
CA TYR A 14 2.72 -11.64 15.67
C TYR A 14 2.09 -10.89 16.85
N SER A 15 2.92 -10.46 17.82
CA SER A 15 2.48 -9.87 19.09
C SER A 15 1.67 -8.58 18.90
N LYS A 16 0.34 -8.73 18.83
CA LYS A 16 -0.65 -7.67 18.49
C LYS A 16 -0.41 -6.32 19.20
N HIS A 17 -0.04 -6.35 20.48
CA HIS A 17 0.12 -5.13 21.27
C HIS A 17 1.22 -4.18 20.78
N ILE A 18 2.33 -4.69 20.27
CA ILE A 18 3.45 -3.85 19.82
C ILE A 18 3.12 -3.21 18.46
N ASP A 19 2.47 -3.97 17.59
CA ASP A 19 2.09 -3.52 16.26
C ASP A 19 1.01 -2.43 16.32
N ASP A 20 0.03 -2.56 17.22
CA ASP A 20 -1.01 -1.55 17.43
C ASP A 20 -0.43 -0.18 17.86
N ILE A 21 0.57 -0.21 18.74
CA ILE A 21 1.28 1.00 19.20
C ILE A 21 2.03 1.64 18.02
N GLU A 22 2.69 0.83 17.20
CA GLU A 22 3.44 1.32 16.04
C GLU A 22 2.52 1.94 14.98
N VAL A 23 1.39 1.30 14.68
CA VAL A 23 0.36 1.84 13.78
C VAL A 23 -0.21 3.16 14.34
N ALA A 24 -0.47 3.24 15.65
CA ALA A 24 -0.92 4.48 16.29
C ALA A 24 0.12 5.61 16.24
N ILE A 25 1.42 5.28 16.23
CA ILE A 25 2.50 6.26 16.07
C ILE A 25 2.60 6.69 14.60
N LEU A 26 2.50 5.75 13.65
CA LEU A 26 2.56 6.02 12.22
C LEU A 26 1.35 6.82 11.74
N SER A 27 0.16 6.64 12.32
CA SER A 27 -1.05 7.39 11.93
C SER A 27 -0.98 8.88 12.28
N LYS A 28 -0.06 9.28 13.15
CA LYS A 28 0.29 10.69 13.40
C LYS A 28 1.25 11.25 12.35
N GLN A 29 1.88 10.39 11.55
CA GLN A 29 2.94 10.72 10.60
C GLN A 29 2.54 10.52 9.14
N ILE A 30 1.47 9.76 8.87
CA ILE A 30 1.00 9.47 7.51
C ILE A 30 -0.49 9.83 7.44
N ASP A 31 -0.82 10.79 6.60
CA ASP A 31 -2.22 11.13 6.30
C ASP A 31 -2.70 10.39 5.05
N VAL A 32 -1.84 10.26 4.04
CA VAL A 32 -2.20 9.72 2.72
C VAL A 32 -1.18 8.68 2.28
N PHE A 33 -1.66 7.50 1.89
CA PHE A 33 -0.89 6.50 1.17
C PHE A 33 -1.28 6.53 -0.31
N ILE A 34 -0.30 6.58 -1.22
CA ILE A 34 -0.54 6.52 -2.67
C ILE A 34 0.03 5.22 -3.25
N SER A 35 -0.87 4.38 -3.74
CA SER A 35 -0.58 3.20 -4.56
C SER A 35 -0.60 3.56 -6.05
N TYR A 36 0.35 3.05 -6.83
CA TYR A 36 0.42 3.29 -8.26
C TYR A 36 1.26 2.23 -8.99
N ARG A 37 0.97 2.00 -10.27
CA ARG A 37 1.82 1.17 -11.13
C ARG A 37 3.10 1.91 -11.50
N ARG A 38 4.26 1.43 -11.05
CA ARG A 38 5.55 2.08 -11.33
C ARG A 38 5.87 2.27 -12.81
N SER A 39 5.59 1.27 -13.65
CA SER A 39 5.92 1.34 -15.08
C SER A 39 5.21 2.47 -15.83
N THR A 40 4.10 3.00 -15.31
CA THR A 40 3.23 3.95 -16.02
C THR A 40 2.83 5.17 -15.19
N GLY A 41 2.82 5.07 -13.87
CA GLY A 41 2.24 6.06 -12.94
C GLY A 41 3.23 6.92 -12.15
N ASN A 42 4.54 6.70 -12.28
CA ASN A 42 5.59 7.41 -11.51
C ASN A 42 5.39 8.94 -11.48
N GLN A 43 5.23 9.55 -12.66
CA GLN A 43 5.14 11.01 -12.80
C GLN A 43 3.87 11.55 -12.15
N LEU A 44 2.71 10.93 -12.41
CA LEU A 44 1.43 11.36 -11.88
C LEU A 44 1.37 11.18 -10.35
N ALA A 45 1.83 10.04 -9.82
CA ALA A 45 1.90 9.81 -8.38
C ALA A 45 2.82 10.83 -7.67
N SER A 46 3.97 11.13 -8.28
CA SER A 46 4.90 12.15 -7.76
C SER A 46 4.28 13.55 -7.76
N LEU A 47 3.57 13.91 -8.82
CA LEU A 47 2.85 15.18 -8.90
C LEU A 47 1.77 15.29 -7.82
N ILE A 48 0.94 14.26 -7.67
CA ILE A 48 -0.11 14.22 -6.63
C ILE A 48 0.51 14.36 -5.24
N LYS A 49 1.61 13.63 -4.97
CA LYS A 49 2.36 13.75 -3.72
C LYS A 49 2.77 15.19 -3.45
N VAL A 50 3.46 15.84 -4.39
CA VAL A 50 3.94 17.22 -4.23
C VAL A 50 2.76 18.16 -3.98
N LEU A 51 1.68 18.05 -4.75
CA LEU A 51 0.50 18.92 -4.59
C LEU A 51 -0.20 18.74 -3.24
N LEU A 52 -0.27 17.53 -2.71
CA LEU A 52 -0.83 17.25 -1.38
C LEU A 52 0.11 17.74 -0.26
N GLN A 53 1.41 17.55 -0.42
CA GLN A 53 2.40 18.05 0.54
C GLN A 53 2.41 19.58 0.62
N LEU A 54 2.23 20.27 -0.51
CA LEU A 54 2.05 21.73 -0.54
C LEU A 54 0.81 22.20 0.23
N ARG A 55 -0.20 21.32 0.39
CA ARG A 55 -1.40 21.58 1.22
C ARG A 55 -1.25 21.11 2.67
N GLY A 56 -0.07 20.64 3.07
CA GLY A 56 0.23 20.24 4.44
C GLY A 56 -0.06 18.77 4.78
N TYR A 57 -0.43 17.94 3.80
CA TYR A 57 -0.63 16.50 4.04
C TYR A 57 0.69 15.75 4.13
N LYS A 58 0.79 14.80 5.07
CA LYS A 58 1.91 13.87 5.14
C LYS A 58 1.65 12.68 4.22
N VAL A 59 2.27 12.71 3.03
CA VAL A 59 2.03 11.73 1.98
C VAL A 59 3.14 10.70 1.92
N PHE A 60 2.76 9.43 1.97
CA PHE A 60 3.62 8.28 1.72
C PHE A 60 3.37 7.74 0.31
N ILE A 61 4.45 7.53 -0.44
CA ILE A 61 4.44 6.81 -1.72
C ILE A 61 5.46 5.69 -1.58
N ASP A 62 5.12 4.47 -1.99
CA ASP A 62 6.10 3.40 -1.99
C ASP A 62 7.05 3.55 -3.20
N VAL A 63 8.24 4.07 -2.91
CA VAL A 63 9.36 4.17 -3.86
C VAL A 63 10.54 3.35 -3.33
N ASP A 64 10.85 2.29 -4.07
CA ASP A 64 12.11 1.52 -4.09
C ASP A 64 12.63 0.83 -2.82
N LYS A 65 11.99 0.95 -1.65
CA LYS A 65 12.49 0.26 -0.43
C LYS A 65 12.02 -1.19 -0.23
N LEU A 66 10.98 -1.63 -0.95
CA LEU A 66 10.35 -2.95 -0.74
C LEU A 66 10.82 -4.06 -1.70
N TYR A 67 11.77 -3.78 -2.59
CA TYR A 67 12.33 -4.78 -3.51
C TYR A 67 13.24 -5.82 -2.84
N ALA A 68 13.45 -5.77 -1.52
CA ALA A 68 14.24 -6.74 -0.77
C ALA A 68 13.55 -8.11 -0.57
N GLY A 69 12.47 -8.41 -1.32
CA GLY A 69 11.92 -9.76 -1.44
C GLY A 69 10.98 -10.21 -0.32
N LYS A 70 10.56 -9.31 0.57
CA LYS A 70 9.50 -9.59 1.54
C LYS A 70 8.49 -8.45 1.50
N PHE A 71 7.20 -8.81 1.43
CA PHE A 71 6.13 -7.91 1.82
C PHE A 71 6.43 -7.48 3.26
N ASP A 72 6.97 -6.28 3.41
CA ASP A 72 7.47 -5.80 4.68
C ASP A 72 6.27 -5.52 5.58
N SER A 73 6.32 -5.97 6.84
CA SER A 73 5.34 -5.59 7.84
C SER A 73 5.23 -4.06 7.98
N SER A 74 6.30 -3.34 7.61
CA SER A 74 6.28 -1.89 7.49
C SER A 74 5.29 -1.37 6.45
N LEU A 75 5.16 -1.99 5.27
CA LEU A 75 4.19 -1.55 4.25
C LEU A 75 2.76 -1.69 4.75
N LEU A 76 2.44 -2.85 5.34
CA LEU A 76 1.14 -3.08 5.97
C LEU A 76 0.80 -1.99 6.98
N LYS A 77 1.73 -1.71 7.89
CA LYS A 77 1.57 -0.70 8.93
C LYS A 77 1.37 0.70 8.34
N ASN A 78 2.06 1.04 7.25
CA ASN A 78 1.89 2.33 6.57
C ASN A 78 0.49 2.47 5.94
N ILE A 79 -0.04 1.41 5.32
CA ILE A 79 -1.39 1.42 4.75
C ILE A 79 -2.43 1.52 5.86
N GLN A 80 -2.31 0.72 6.92
CA GLN A 80 -3.22 0.74 8.07
C GLN A 80 -3.18 2.08 8.84
N ALA A 81 -2.02 2.72 8.89
CA ALA A 81 -1.84 4.00 9.55
C ALA A 81 -2.40 5.18 8.74
N ALA A 82 -2.42 5.08 7.42
CA ALA A 82 -2.87 6.16 6.56
C ALA A 82 -4.38 6.37 6.67
N LYS A 83 -4.80 7.63 6.80
CA LYS A 83 -6.23 8.00 6.86
C LYS A 83 -6.89 7.92 5.49
N HIS A 84 -6.11 8.13 4.44
CA HIS A 84 -6.56 8.14 3.05
C HIS A 84 -5.68 7.22 2.22
N PHE A 85 -6.32 6.42 1.37
CA PHE A 85 -5.66 5.59 0.37
C PHE A 85 -6.02 6.10 -1.03
N ILE A 86 -5.02 6.44 -1.83
CA ILE A 86 -5.20 6.89 -3.22
C ILE A 86 -4.58 5.86 -4.15
N LEU A 87 -5.38 5.33 -5.06
CA LEU A 87 -4.91 4.47 -6.14
C LEU A 87 -4.82 5.26 -7.45
N VAL A 88 -3.64 5.35 -8.04
CA VAL A 88 -3.42 6.02 -9.32
C VAL A 88 -3.61 5.03 -10.47
N LEU A 89 -4.72 5.21 -11.20
CA LEU A 89 -5.09 4.40 -12.35
C LEU A 89 -4.60 5.04 -13.65
N THR A 90 -3.48 4.54 -14.16
CA THR A 90 -3.00 4.85 -15.51
C THR A 90 -3.47 3.76 -16.47
N PRO A 91 -3.45 3.99 -17.81
CA PRO A 91 -3.75 2.94 -18.75
C PRO A 91 -2.97 1.65 -18.42
N ASN A 92 -3.69 0.52 -18.40
CA ASN A 92 -3.13 -0.81 -18.15
C ASN A 92 -2.52 -1.04 -16.75
N SER A 93 -2.76 -0.14 -15.78
CA SER A 93 -2.13 -0.25 -14.44
C SER A 93 -2.55 -1.51 -13.69
N LEU A 94 -3.77 -2.00 -13.93
CA LEU A 94 -4.38 -3.16 -13.27
C LEU A 94 -4.27 -4.46 -14.06
N ASP A 95 -3.72 -4.47 -15.27
CA ASP A 95 -3.74 -5.65 -16.16
C ASP A 95 -3.11 -6.89 -15.51
N ARG A 96 -2.09 -6.70 -14.67
CA ARG A 96 -1.43 -7.82 -13.98
C ARG A 96 -2.30 -8.45 -12.88
N LEU A 97 -3.31 -7.73 -12.37
CA LEU A 97 -4.20 -8.25 -11.31
C LEU A 97 -5.19 -9.29 -11.86
N LEU A 98 -5.52 -9.23 -13.15
CA LEU A 98 -6.55 -10.10 -13.75
C LEU A 98 -6.22 -11.60 -13.62
N ASN A 99 -4.94 -11.95 -13.57
CA ASN A 99 -4.46 -13.33 -13.45
C ASN A 99 -3.62 -13.55 -12.18
N ASP A 100 -3.68 -12.63 -11.21
CA ASP A 100 -2.84 -12.68 -10.01
C ASP A 100 -3.51 -13.49 -8.89
N HIS A 101 -3.67 -14.80 -9.15
CA HIS A 101 -4.36 -15.73 -8.23
C HIS A 101 -3.64 -15.93 -6.91
N ASN A 102 -2.33 -15.72 -6.90
CA ASN A 102 -1.48 -15.88 -5.72
C ASN A 102 -1.21 -14.56 -5.01
N CYS A 103 -1.87 -13.45 -5.42
CA CYS A 103 -1.73 -12.17 -4.75
C CYS A 103 -0.27 -11.69 -4.73
N GLU A 104 0.49 -11.92 -5.81
CA GLU A 104 1.91 -11.61 -5.90
C GLU A 104 2.15 -10.14 -6.29
N ASP A 105 1.23 -9.53 -7.03
CA ASP A 105 1.34 -8.14 -7.43
C ASP A 105 1.16 -7.20 -6.23
N TRP A 106 2.04 -6.20 -6.13
CA TRP A 106 2.03 -5.26 -5.03
C TRP A 106 0.74 -4.45 -4.95
N ILE A 107 0.19 -4.01 -6.10
CA ILE A 107 -1.06 -3.24 -6.11
C ILE A 107 -2.21 -4.12 -5.61
N HIS A 108 -2.21 -5.41 -5.94
CA HIS A 108 -3.21 -6.35 -5.44
C HIS A 108 -3.18 -6.41 -3.91
N LYS A 109 -2.00 -6.62 -3.33
CA LYS A 109 -1.81 -6.64 -1.87
C LYS A 109 -2.23 -5.31 -1.23
N GLU A 110 -1.82 -4.19 -1.80
CA GLU A 110 -2.14 -2.86 -1.28
C GLU A 110 -3.64 -2.57 -1.28
N VAL A 111 -4.33 -2.88 -2.38
CA VAL A 111 -5.79 -2.70 -2.49
C VAL A 111 -6.52 -3.63 -1.53
N PHE A 112 -6.09 -4.89 -1.42
CA PHE A 112 -6.67 -5.83 -0.47
C PHE A 112 -6.56 -5.34 0.98
N LEU A 113 -5.45 -4.70 1.34
CA LEU A 113 -5.22 -4.17 2.69
C LEU A 113 -5.91 -2.84 2.99
N ALA A 114 -6.28 -2.11 1.94
CA ALA A 114 -6.99 -0.85 2.06
C ALA A 114 -8.52 -1.03 2.16
N LEU A 115 -9.03 -2.23 1.83
CA LEU A 115 -10.45 -2.60 1.91
C LEU A 115 -10.78 -3.29 3.24
#